data_AF-A0A1I6K3I9-F1
#
_entry.id   AF-A0A1I6K3I9-F1
#
_cell.length_a   1.000
_cell.length_b   1.000
_cell.length_c   1.000
_cell.angle_alpha   90.00
_cell.angle_beta   90.00
_cell.angle_gamma   90.00
#
_symmetry.space_group_name_H-M   'P 1'
#
loop_
_entity.id
_entity.type
_entity.pdbx_description
1 polymer ?
#
loop_
_entity_poly.entity_id
_entity_poly.type
_entity_poly.pdbx_seq_one_letter_code
_entity_poly.pdbx_strand_id
1 'polypeptide(L)' 'MSQVANCPTCGSKSKIKEVDGQKVYTAVQDEEAFNKIVQLKKAMEKFKAKSEALEKELNELKASL' A
#
# COMPACT_ATOMS: atom_id res chain seq x y z
N MET A 1 -4.13 3.70 5.54
CA MET A 1 -2.70 3.31 5.46
C MET A 1 -1.99 3.84 6.68
N SER A 2 -1.05 3.10 7.28
CA SER A 2 -0.25 3.64 8.41
C SER A 2 0.55 4.85 7.94
N GLN A 3 0.54 5.94 8.71
CA GLN A 3 1.41 7.08 8.45
C GLN A 3 2.85 6.69 8.79
N VAL A 4 3.76 6.86 7.83
CA VAL A 4 5.19 6.58 8.00
C VAL A 4 5.94 7.89 7.86
N ALA A 5 6.80 8.22 8.81
CA ALA A 5 7.68 9.38 8.78
C ALA A 5 9.05 9.04 9.35
N ASN A 6 9.99 9.96 9.23
CA ASN A 6 11.26 9.84 9.93
C ASN A 6 11.03 10.15 11.41
N CYS A 7 11.55 9.31 12.30
CA CYS A 7 11.59 9.59 13.72
C CYS A 7 12.47 10.82 13.96
N PRO A 8 11.99 11.88 14.63
CA PRO A 8 12.77 13.08 14.87
C PRO A 8 13.97 12.84 15.80
N THR A 9 13.94 11.76 16.60
CA THR A 9 14.98 11.46 17.60
C THR A 9 16.12 10.62 17.05
N CYS A 10 15.81 9.57 16.27
CA CYS A 10 16.82 8.61 15.78
C CYS A 10 16.90 8.51 14.25
N GLY A 11 16.09 9.29 13.51
CA GLY A 11 16.10 9.31 12.05
C GLY A 11 15.49 8.07 11.35
N SER A 12 15.11 7.04 12.10
CA SER A 12 14.55 5.81 11.53
C SER A 12 13.22 6.03 10.80
N LYS A 13 12.94 5.23 9.77
CA LYS A 13 11.61 5.18 9.15
C LYS A 13 10.65 4.51 10.12
N SER A 14 9.71 5.28 10.66
CA SER A 14 8.83 4.85 11.72
C SER A 14 7.37 5.04 11.36
N LYS A 15 6.53 4.10 11.79
CA LYS A 15 5.08 4.30 11.85
C LYS A 15 4.77 5.27 12.97
N ILE A 16 3.88 6.21 12.67
CA ILE A 16 3.35 7.14 13.66
C ILE A 16 2.01 6.59 14.14
N LYS A 17 1.85 6.51 15.46
CA LYS A 17 0.57 6.28 16.13
C LYS A 17 0.36 7.34 17.19
N GLU A 18 -0.89 7.68 17.45
CA GLU A 18 -1.25 8.53 18.58
C GLU A 18 -1.85 7.63 19.67
N VAL A 19 -1.27 7.69 20.87
CA VAL A 19 -1.75 6.97 22.05
C VAL A 19 -1.81 7.99 23.18
N ASP A 20 -3.00 8.21 23.75
CA ASP A 20 -3.23 9.15 24.86
C ASP A 20 -2.70 10.57 24.58
N GLY A 21 -2.88 11.06 23.34
CA GLY A 21 -2.43 12.38 22.89
C GLY A 21 -0.92 12.50 22.62
N GLN A 22 -0.16 11.40 22.77
CA GLN A 22 1.27 11.36 22.50
C GLN A 22 1.57 10.63 21.18
N LYS A 23 2.49 11.19 20.38
CA LYS A 23 2.95 10.56 19.14
C LYS A 23 4.00 9.51 19.45
N VAL A 24 3.64 8.26 19.23
CA VAL A 24 4.53 7.10 19.35
C VAL A 24 5.11 6.79 17.97
N TYR A 25 6.44 6.74 17.90
CA TYR A 25 7.19 6.36 16.70
C TYR A 25 7.67 4.93 16.85
N THR A 26 7.17 4.02 16.02
CA THR A 26 7.61 2.63 15.99
C THR A 26 8.41 2.38 14.72
N ALA A 27 9.69 2.03 14.85
CA ALA A 27 10.55 1.75 13.70
C ALA A 27 9.98 0.61 12.85
N VAL A 28 9.92 0.82 11.53
CA VAL A 28 9.59 -0.22 10.57
C VAL A 28 10.81 -1.12 10.44
N GLN A 29 10.64 -2.40 10.73
CA GLN A 29 11.67 -3.42 10.59
C GLN A 29 11.55 -4.15 9.25
N ASP A 30 12.61 -4.87 8.86
CA ASP A 30 12.71 -5.54 7.56
C ASP A 30 11.55 -6.51 7.31
N GLU A 31 11.23 -7.39 8.26
CA GLU A 31 10.12 -8.34 8.11
C GLU A 31 8.77 -7.63 7.87
N GLU A 32 8.53 -6.53 8.58
CA GLU A 32 7.32 -5.73 8.41
C GLU A 32 7.28 -5.04 7.04
N ALA A 33 8.43 -4.54 6.57
CA ALA A 33 8.57 -3.96 5.24
C ALA A 33 8.33 -5.02 4.14
N PHE A 34 8.95 -6.19 4.26
CA PHE A 34 8.77 -7.31 3.32
C PHE A 34 7.31 -7.76 3.26
N ASN A 35 6.65 -7.93 4.40
CA ASN A 35 5.24 -8.30 4.44
C ASN A 35 4.34 -7.30 3.72
N LYS A 36 4.60 -5.99 3.89
CA LYS A 36 3.86 -4.95 3.16
C LYS A 36 4.14 -4.96 1.66
N ILE A 37 5.39 -5.20 1.24
CA ILE A 37 5.76 -5.32 -0.18
C ILE A 37 5.00 -6.49 -0.82
N VAL A 38 4.92 -7.64 -0.15
CA VAL A 38 4.16 -8.80 -0.64
C VAL A 38 2.67 -8.46 -0.78
N GLN A 39 2.08 -7.79 0.22
CA GLN A 39 0.68 -7.35 0.15
C GLN A 39 0.43 -6.40 -1.02
N LEU A 40 1.34 -5.45 -1.27
CA LEU A 40 1.25 -4.51 -2.40
C LEU A 40 1.31 -5.23 -3.75
N LYS A 41 2.24 -6.16 -3.93
CA LYS A 41 2.34 -6.95 -5.17
C LYS A 41 1.05 -7.73 -5.45
N LYS A 42 0.50 -8.41 -4.44
CA LYS A 42 -0.78 -9.12 -4.55
C LYS A 42 -1.94 -8.20 -4.89
N ALA A 43 -1.99 -7.01 -4.32
CA ALA A 43 -3.01 -6.02 -4.64
C ALA A 43 -2.88 -5.53 -6.10
N MET A 44 -1.66 -5.23 -6.54
CA MET A 44 -1.38 -4.81 -7.91
C MET A 44 -1.76 -5.87 -8.94
N GLU A 45 -1.45 -7.15 -8.70
CA GLU A 45 -1.87 -8.25 -9.57
C GLU A 45 -3.39 -8.33 -9.70
N LYS A 46 -4.12 -8.21 -8.57
CA LYS A 46 -5.59 -8.19 -8.59
C LYS A 46 -6.15 -7.00 -9.36
N PHE A 47 -5.56 -5.82 -9.20
CA PHE A 47 -5.98 -4.63 -9.96
C PHE A 47 -5.68 -4.79 -11.45
N LYS A 48 -4.52 -5.34 -11.81
CA LYS A 48 -4.14 -5.62 -13.19
C LYS A 48 -5.12 -6.57 -13.86
N ALA A 49 -5.43 -7.70 -13.22
CA ALA A 49 -6.41 -8.67 -13.75
C ALA A 49 -7.81 -8.06 -13.94
N LYS A 50 -8.25 -7.21 -13.01
CA LYS A 50 -9.51 -6.46 -13.15
C LYS A 50 -9.47 -5.46 -14.30
N SER A 51 -8.38 -4.72 -14.45
CA SER A 51 -8.20 -3.76 -15.54
C SER A 51 -8.22 -4.45 -16.90
N GLU A 52 -7.51 -5.57 -17.04
CA GLU A 52 -7.48 -6.37 -18.27
C GLU A 52 -8.86 -6.95 -18.62
N ALA A 53 -9.64 -7.39 -17.63
CA ALA A 53 -11.01 -7.84 -17.85
C ALA A 53 -11.91 -6.69 -18.32
N LEU A 54 -11.84 -5.53 -17.65
CA LEU A 54 -12.61 -4.34 -18.02
C LEU A 54 -12.24 -3.82 -19.42
N GLU A 55 -10.96 -3.84 -19.78
CA GLU A 55 -10.51 -3.44 -21.13
C GLU A 55 -11.06 -4.35 -22.22
N LYS A 56 -11.14 -5.67 -21.97
CA LYS A 56 -11.78 -6.61 -22.90
C LYS A 56 -13.26 -6.32 -23.07
N GLU A 57 -13.99 -6.19 -21.96
CA GLU A 57 -15.43 -5.86 -21.98
C GLU A 57 -15.69 -4.53 -22.71
N LEU A 58 -14.88 -3.51 -22.47
CA LEU A 58 -14.99 -2.21 -23.13
C LEU A 58 -14.77 -2.30 -24.63
N ASN A 59 -13.80 -3.10 -25.07
CA ASN A 59 -13.53 -3.30 -26.49
C ASN A 59 -14.67 -4.06 -27.19
N GLU A 60 -15.25 -5.06 -26.54
CA GLU A 60 -16.42 -5.78 -27.04
C GLU A 60 -17.63 -4.84 -27.18
N LEU A 61 -17.90 -4.02 -26.16
CA LEU A 61 -18.95 -2.99 -26.19
C LEU A 61 -18.72 -1.98 -27.32
N LYS A 62 -17.50 -1.48 -27.48
CA LYS A 62 -17.15 -0.54 -28.56
C LYS A 62 -17.24 -1.16 -29.94
N ALA A 63 -16.98 -2.46 -30.09
CA ALA A 63 -17.12 -3.17 -31.36
C ALA A 63 -18.58 -3.49 -31.71
N SER A 64 -19.47 -3.48 -30.71
CA SER A 64 -20.92 -3.67 -30.88
C SER A 64 -21.72 -2.39 -31.15
N LEU A 65 -21.03 -1.24 -31.14
CA LEU A 65 -21.55 0.12 -31.40
C LEU A 65 -21.19 0.56 -32.83
#